data_AF-A0A2V6QRT5-F1
#
_entry.id   AF-A0A2V6QRT5-F1
#
_cell.length_a   1.000
_cell.length_b   1.000
_cell.length_c   1.000
_cell.angle_alpha   90.00
_cell.angle_beta   90.00
_cell.angle_gamma   90.00
#
_symmetry.space_group_name_H-M   'P 1'
#
loop_
_entity.id
_entity.type
_entity.pdbx_description
1 polymer ?
#
loop_
_entity_poly.entity_id
_entity_poly.type
_entity_poly.pdbx_seq_one_letter_code
_entity_poly.pdbx_strand_id
1 'polypeptide(L)'
;MTHSTATRVLLLAWAAILVLGPLAAWDARAQPIKMVPVAEGTGRAGEFPTKWAIYITPEAAPGDNIAAVESIIGAIGAGKVGSLTSFSFYFAGIEGRTLHLYRVEFKDLKEQTRHPILLPLAADNTALLRVRPLYADKSFTLRLRVGADNLLTGALAK
;
A
#
# COMPACT_ATOMS: atom_id res chain seq x y z
N MET A 1 -16.21 -36.65 -56.71
CA MET A 1 -16.24 -36.72 -55.24
C MET A 1 -14.82 -36.72 -54.72
N THR A 2 -14.29 -35.56 -54.37
CA THR A 2 -13.01 -35.38 -53.68
C THR A 2 -13.00 -33.97 -53.10
N HIS A 3 -13.60 -33.80 -51.92
CA HIS A 3 -13.40 -32.56 -51.15
C HIS A 3 -12.08 -32.67 -50.40
N SER A 4 -11.15 -31.84 -50.85
CA SER A 4 -9.81 -31.61 -50.36
C SER A 4 -9.77 -31.34 -48.84
N THR A 5 -8.85 -32.03 -48.18
CA THR A 5 -8.39 -31.94 -46.79
C THR A 5 -7.92 -30.53 -46.37
N ALA A 6 -7.89 -29.55 -47.26
CA ALA A 6 -7.40 -28.19 -46.99
C ALA A 6 -8.37 -27.33 -46.15
N THR A 7 -9.67 -27.68 -46.06
CA THR A 7 -10.65 -26.83 -45.34
C THR A 7 -10.71 -27.14 -43.83
N ARG A 8 -10.15 -28.27 -43.38
CA ARG A 8 -10.19 -28.67 -41.96
C ARG A 8 -9.05 -28.12 -41.10
N VAL A 9 -7.97 -27.61 -41.71
CA VAL A 9 -6.82 -27.09 -40.96
C VAL A 9 -7.01 -25.63 -40.54
N LEU A 10 -7.82 -24.84 -41.26
CA LEU A 10 -8.01 -23.42 -40.93
C LEU A 10 -8.90 -23.16 -39.70
N LEU A 11 -9.80 -24.07 -39.35
CA LEU A 11 -10.71 -23.92 -38.20
C LEU A 11 -10.07 -24.28 -36.85
N LEU A 12 -8.94 -24.99 -36.85
CA LEU A 12 -8.22 -25.34 -35.62
C LEU A 12 -7.24 -24.24 -35.17
N ALA A 13 -6.81 -23.35 -36.08
CA ALA A 13 -5.91 -22.24 -35.72
C ALA A 13 -6.62 -21.10 -34.97
N TRP A 14 -7.95 -20.96 -35.12
CA TRP A 14 -8.72 -19.93 -34.40
C TRP A 14 -9.24 -20.39 -33.03
N ALA A 15 -9.36 -21.70 -32.80
CA ALA A 15 -9.76 -22.23 -31.49
C ALA A 15 -8.61 -22.21 -30.45
N ALA A 16 -7.35 -22.15 -30.89
CA ALA A 16 -6.20 -22.11 -29.98
C ALA A 16 -5.95 -20.72 -29.35
N ILE A 17 -6.50 -19.64 -29.92
CA ILE A 17 -6.32 -18.27 -29.39
C ILE A 17 -7.34 -17.95 -28.28
N LEU A 18 -8.48 -18.67 -28.23
CA LEU A 18 -9.55 -18.39 -27.25
C LEU A 18 -9.52 -19.27 -25.98
N VAL A 19 -8.64 -20.28 -25.92
CA VAL A 19 -8.54 -21.17 -24.74
C VAL A 19 -7.32 -20.87 -23.85
N LEU A 20 -6.38 -20.02 -24.31
CA LEU A 20 -5.22 -19.58 -23.52
C LEU A 20 -5.23 -18.06 -23.20
N GLY A 21 -6.32 -17.37 -23.52
CA GLY A 21 -6.39 -15.91 -23.61
C GLY A 21 -6.72 -15.08 -22.35
N PRO A 22 -7.03 -15.65 -21.17
CA PRO A 22 -6.92 -14.84 -19.95
C PRO A 22 -6.38 -15.59 -18.72
N LEU A 23 -5.56 -16.63 -18.89
CA LEU A 23 -4.83 -17.21 -17.74
C LEU A 23 -3.45 -16.56 -17.51
N ALA A 24 -2.96 -15.76 -18.47
CA ALA A 24 -1.70 -15.04 -18.38
C ALA A 24 -1.83 -13.56 -17.95
N ALA A 25 -3.01 -13.14 -17.47
CA ALA A 25 -3.22 -11.78 -16.95
C ALA A 25 -3.32 -11.70 -15.42
N TRP A 26 -3.20 -12.83 -14.70
CA TRP A 26 -3.33 -12.84 -13.23
C TRP A 26 -1.99 -12.68 -12.47
N ASP A 27 -0.84 -12.85 -13.13
CA ASP A 27 0.48 -12.81 -12.47
C ASP A 27 1.34 -11.59 -12.82
N ALA A 28 0.79 -10.63 -13.56
CA ALA A 28 1.46 -9.37 -13.83
C ALA A 28 1.03 -8.32 -12.79
N ARG A 29 1.74 -8.33 -11.64
CA ARG A 29 1.81 -7.31 -10.56
C ARG A 29 1.28 -7.78 -9.20
N ALA A 30 2.00 -8.70 -8.60
CA ALA A 30 2.19 -8.68 -7.15
C ALA A 30 3.70 -8.69 -6.84
N GLN A 31 4.48 -7.83 -7.51
CA GLN A 31 5.67 -7.38 -6.80
C GLN A 31 5.14 -6.62 -5.58
N PRO A 32 5.46 -7.03 -4.35
CA PRO A 32 5.06 -6.26 -3.18
C PRO A 32 5.61 -4.86 -3.41
N ILE A 33 4.73 -3.87 -3.57
CA ILE A 33 5.17 -2.48 -3.73
C ILE A 33 6.02 -2.19 -2.50
N LYS A 34 7.33 -2.04 -2.73
CA LYS A 34 8.29 -1.97 -1.64
C LYS A 34 8.14 -0.61 -0.99
N MET A 35 7.48 -0.58 0.16
CA MET A 35 7.40 0.63 0.96
C MET A 35 8.82 1.06 1.36
N VAL A 36 9.08 2.36 1.28
CA VAL A 36 10.38 2.96 1.56
C VAL A 36 10.31 3.66 2.91
N PRO A 37 11.27 3.44 3.83
CA PRO A 37 11.32 4.19 5.08
C PRO A 37 11.60 5.67 4.77
N VAL A 38 10.80 6.56 5.34
CA VAL A 38 10.95 8.03 5.19
C VAL A 38 11.27 8.74 6.49
N ALA A 39 11.04 8.07 7.63
CA ALA A 39 11.47 8.51 8.94
C ALA A 39 11.56 7.30 9.87
N GLU A 40 12.56 7.30 10.74
CA GLU A 40 12.73 6.27 11.76
C GLU A 40 13.29 6.89 13.04
N GLY A 41 13.12 6.17 14.14
CA GLY A 41 13.72 6.56 15.39
C GLY A 41 13.55 5.53 16.49
N THR A 42 14.18 5.84 17.61
CA THR A 42 14.07 5.08 18.85
C THR A 42 13.31 5.91 19.87
N GLY A 43 12.54 5.23 20.71
CA GLY A 43 11.92 5.86 21.87
C GLY A 43 12.84 5.75 23.09
N ARG A 44 12.37 5.10 24.15
CA ARG A 44 13.15 4.82 25.37
C ARG A 44 14.17 3.70 25.14
N ALA A 45 15.39 3.94 25.62
CA ALA A 45 16.39 2.90 25.87
C ALA A 45 16.07 2.15 27.18
N GLY A 46 16.49 0.89 27.30
CA GLY A 46 16.27 0.07 28.49
C GLY A 46 16.05 -1.41 28.15
N GLU A 47 15.57 -2.17 29.13
CA GLU A 47 15.28 -3.61 29.04
C GLU A 47 14.32 -3.95 27.89
N PHE A 48 13.38 -3.04 27.60
CA PHE A 48 12.45 -3.11 26.48
C PHE A 48 12.67 -1.92 25.53
N PRO A 49 13.68 -1.97 24.64
CA PRO A 49 13.96 -0.87 23.73
C PRO A 49 12.77 -0.65 22.78
N THR A 50 12.48 0.61 22.47
CA THR A 50 11.38 0.97 21.58
C THR A 50 11.89 1.55 20.27
N LYS A 51 11.26 1.17 19.17
CA LYS A 51 11.57 1.65 17.81
C LYS A 51 10.30 2.04 17.08
N TRP A 52 10.43 2.95 16.14
CA TRP A 52 9.35 3.29 15.23
C TRP A 52 9.89 3.62 13.85
N ALA A 53 9.05 3.41 12.85
CA ALA A 53 9.35 3.74 11.47
C ALA A 53 8.08 4.16 10.75
N ILE A 54 8.23 5.10 9.81
CA ILE A 54 7.20 5.52 8.87
C ILE A 54 7.68 5.12 7.49
N TYR A 55 6.83 4.39 6.78
CA TYR A 55 7.09 3.96 5.42
C TYR A 55 6.07 4.59 4.49
N ILE A 56 6.48 4.83 3.25
CA ILE A 56 5.63 5.31 2.19
C ILE A 56 5.77 4.41 0.98
N THR A 57 4.64 4.14 0.36
CA THR A 57 4.60 3.58 -0.99
C THR A 57 4.83 4.72 -1.99
N PRO A 58 5.85 4.65 -2.86
CA PRO A 58 6.17 5.73 -3.79
C PRO A 58 4.98 6.16 -4.65
N GLU A 59 4.18 5.19 -5.08
CA GLU A 59 3.02 5.35 -5.93
C GLU A 59 1.97 4.28 -5.57
N ALA A 60 0.77 4.71 -5.22
CA ALA A 60 -0.32 3.86 -4.77
C ALA A 60 -1.56 4.04 -5.65
N ALA A 61 -2.11 2.95 -6.18
CA ALA A 61 -3.42 2.93 -6.79
C ALA A 61 -4.53 2.80 -5.73
N PRO A 62 -5.81 3.07 -6.05
CA PRO A 62 -6.91 2.76 -5.15
C PRO A 62 -6.89 1.28 -4.76
N GLY A 63 -6.94 1.00 -3.46
CA GLY A 63 -6.76 -0.31 -2.85
C GLY A 63 -5.38 -0.52 -2.23
N ASP A 64 -4.38 0.23 -2.65
CA ASP A 64 -3.01 0.10 -2.16
C ASP A 64 -2.80 0.81 -0.82
N ASN A 65 -1.81 0.33 -0.07
CA ASN A 65 -1.30 1.03 1.11
C ASN A 65 -0.43 2.21 0.66
N ILE A 66 -0.76 3.45 1.03
CA ILE A 66 0.07 4.64 0.74
C ILE A 66 1.13 4.89 1.83
N ALA A 67 0.83 4.55 3.09
CA ALA A 67 1.75 4.78 4.20
C ALA A 67 1.51 3.81 5.35
N ALA A 68 2.59 3.37 5.99
CA ALA A 68 2.54 2.52 7.16
C ALA A 68 3.34 3.15 8.30
N VAL A 69 2.85 3.00 9.52
CA VAL A 69 3.56 3.38 10.73
C VAL A 69 3.71 2.15 11.59
N GLU A 70 4.95 1.82 11.90
CA GLU A 70 5.29 0.70 12.78
C GLU A 70 5.82 1.24 14.11
N SER A 71 5.42 0.60 15.20
CA SER A 71 5.90 0.89 16.54
C SER A 71 6.14 -0.43 17.27
N ILE A 72 7.39 -0.62 17.69
CA ILE A 72 7.89 -1.88 18.24
C ILE A 72 8.38 -1.63 19.66
N ILE A 73 7.99 -2.49 20.59
CA ILE A 73 8.58 -2.59 21.93
C ILE A 73 9.24 -3.97 22.09
N GLY A 74 10.53 -3.97 22.43
CA GLY A 74 11.34 -5.19 22.48
C GLY A 74 11.94 -5.56 21.12
N ALA A 75 12.89 -6.50 21.10
CA ALA A 75 13.44 -7.03 19.85
C ALA A 75 12.49 -8.09 19.27
N ILE A 76 11.98 -7.88 18.06
CA ILE A 76 11.29 -8.92 17.30
C ILE A 76 12.35 -9.72 16.54
N GLY A 77 12.50 -11.01 16.86
CA GLY A 77 13.52 -11.90 16.30
C GLY A 77 14.64 -12.26 17.29
N ALA A 78 15.35 -13.37 17.01
CA ALA A 78 16.34 -14.01 17.89
C ALA A 78 15.78 -14.55 19.23
N GLY A 79 14.60 -15.18 19.18
CA GLY A 79 13.98 -15.82 20.36
C GLY A 79 13.40 -14.84 21.39
N LYS A 80 13.37 -13.54 21.09
CA LYS A 80 12.77 -12.50 21.92
C LYS A 80 11.37 -12.16 21.42
N VAL A 81 10.43 -12.01 22.37
CA VAL A 81 9.05 -11.62 22.11
C VAL A 81 8.95 -10.10 22.26
N GLY A 82 8.96 -9.40 21.12
CA GLY A 82 8.56 -7.99 21.06
C GLY A 82 7.09 -7.86 20.66
N SER A 83 6.43 -6.76 21.01
CA SER A 83 5.09 -6.45 20.51
C SER A 83 5.18 -5.45 19.36
N LEU A 84 4.47 -5.75 18.27
CA LEU A 84 4.29 -4.87 17.13
C LEU A 84 2.89 -4.28 17.16
N THR A 85 2.82 -2.95 17.21
CA THR A 85 1.62 -2.21 16.86
C THR A 85 1.93 -1.46 15.57
N SER A 86 1.10 -1.64 14.56
CA SER A 86 1.22 -0.90 13.32
C SER A 86 -0.13 -0.34 12.88
N PHE A 87 -0.10 0.71 12.07
CA PHE A 87 -1.28 1.11 11.32
C PHE A 87 -0.89 1.52 9.91
N SER A 88 -1.77 1.19 8.98
CA SER A 88 -1.60 1.45 7.56
C SER A 88 -2.68 2.40 7.07
N PHE A 89 -2.34 3.21 6.09
CA PHE A 89 -3.27 4.10 5.39
C PHE A 89 -3.47 3.55 3.99
N TYR A 90 -4.65 3.02 3.71
CA TYR A 90 -5.02 2.53 2.38
C TYR A 90 -5.67 3.64 1.59
N PHE A 91 -5.24 3.85 0.36
CA PHE A 91 -5.86 4.78 -0.56
C PHE A 91 -7.16 4.19 -1.10
N ALA A 92 -8.30 4.81 -0.81
CA ALA A 92 -9.60 4.31 -1.23
C ALA A 92 -10.11 4.94 -2.53
N GLY A 93 -9.49 6.03 -2.99
CA GLY A 93 -9.90 6.78 -4.16
C GLY A 93 -10.16 8.25 -3.85
N ILE A 94 -10.72 8.94 -4.84
CA ILE A 94 -10.95 10.39 -4.80
C ILE A 94 -12.37 10.65 -5.27
N GLU A 95 -13.09 11.48 -4.52
CA GLU A 95 -14.42 11.95 -4.88
C GLU A 95 -14.41 13.48 -4.88
N GLY A 96 -14.55 14.09 -6.06
CA GLY A 96 -14.45 15.54 -6.23
C GLY A 96 -13.10 16.11 -5.76
N ARG A 97 -13.12 16.90 -4.67
CA ARG A 97 -11.93 17.47 -4.03
C ARG A 97 -11.55 16.79 -2.72
N THR A 98 -12.01 15.56 -2.51
CA THR A 98 -11.77 14.80 -1.29
C THR A 98 -10.97 13.56 -1.60
N LEU A 99 -9.84 13.39 -0.92
CA LEU A 99 -9.05 12.17 -0.90
C LEU A 99 -9.58 11.25 0.21
N HIS A 100 -9.93 10.02 -0.16
CA HIS A 100 -10.48 9.03 0.76
C HIS A 100 -9.38 8.02 1.12
N LEU A 101 -9.14 7.86 2.42
CA LEU A 101 -8.21 6.87 2.95
C LEU A 101 -8.93 5.98 3.99
N TYR A 102 -8.40 4.78 4.23
CA TYR A 102 -8.71 3.99 5.42
C TYR A 102 -7.47 3.88 6.30
N ARG A 103 -7.59 4.27 7.57
CA ARG A 103 -6.61 3.91 8.59
C ARG A 103 -6.99 2.57 9.18
N VAL A 104 -6.11 1.60 9.03
CA VAL A 104 -6.28 0.24 9.54
C VAL A 104 -5.23 -0.01 10.61
N GLU A 105 -5.66 -0.31 11.83
CA GLU A 105 -4.76 -0.64 12.93
C GLU A 105 -4.56 -2.15 13.02
N PHE A 106 -3.32 -2.57 13.21
CA PHE A 106 -2.93 -3.95 13.39
C PHE A 106 -2.23 -4.12 14.74
N LYS A 107 -2.57 -5.21 15.41
CA LYS A 107 -1.86 -5.70 16.58
C LYS A 107 -1.49 -7.14 16.32
N ASP A 108 -0.21 -7.47 16.48
CA ASP A 108 0.30 -8.83 16.26
C ASP A 108 -0.15 -9.41 14.90
N LEU A 109 -0.06 -8.58 13.86
CA LEU A 109 -0.43 -8.88 12.46
C LEU A 109 -1.92 -9.14 12.20
N LYS A 110 -2.80 -8.83 13.16
CA LYS A 110 -4.26 -8.95 13.00
C LYS A 110 -4.90 -7.57 12.96
N GLU A 111 -5.72 -7.32 11.93
CA GLU A 111 -6.55 -6.11 11.84
C GLU A 111 -7.44 -6.01 13.10
N GLN A 112 -7.39 -4.86 13.75
CA GLN A 112 -8.18 -4.55 14.95
C GLN A 112 -9.34 -3.64 14.59
N THR A 113 -9.03 -2.55 13.88
CA THR A 113 -9.97 -1.48 13.57
C THR A 113 -9.69 -0.91 12.18
N ARG A 114 -10.73 -0.37 11.56
CA ARG A 114 -10.68 0.34 10.28
C ARG A 114 -11.50 1.62 10.38
N HIS A 115 -10.87 2.74 10.11
CA HIS A 115 -11.50 4.06 10.20
C HIS A 115 -11.34 4.82 8.88
N PRO A 116 -12.43 5.35 8.30
CA PRO A 116 -12.32 6.22 7.14
C PRO A 116 -11.66 7.55 7.53
N ILE A 117 -10.83 8.07 6.65
CA ILE A 117 -10.23 9.40 6.73
C ILE A 117 -10.53 10.12 5.44
N LEU A 118 -11.11 11.31 5.55
CA LEU A 118 -11.40 12.20 4.44
C LEU A 118 -10.45 13.40 4.53
N LEU A 119 -9.64 13.60 3.49
CA LEU A 119 -8.69 14.70 3.41
C LEU A 119 -9.09 15.65 2.27
N PRO A 120 -9.29 16.95 2.52
CA PRO A 120 -9.52 17.90 1.45
C PRO A 120 -8.25 18.07 0.61
N LEU A 121 -8.41 18.09 -0.71
CA LEU A 121 -7.33 18.37 -1.66
C LEU A 121 -7.25 19.88 -1.91
N ALA A 122 -6.10 20.46 -1.60
CA ALA A 122 -5.75 21.83 -1.97
C ALA A 122 -5.71 22.00 -3.50
N ALA A 123 -5.74 23.24 -3.99
CA ALA A 123 -5.82 23.53 -5.44
C ALA A 123 -4.71 22.87 -6.28
N ASP A 124 -3.55 22.59 -5.67
CA ASP A 124 -2.41 21.93 -6.29
C ASP A 124 -2.49 20.39 -6.26
N ASN A 125 -3.66 19.82 -5.95
CA ASN A 125 -3.92 18.38 -5.81
C ASN A 125 -3.13 17.72 -4.67
N THR A 126 -2.86 18.46 -3.60
CA THR A 126 -2.19 17.92 -2.42
C THR A 126 -3.07 17.89 -1.18
N ALA A 127 -2.83 16.89 -0.34
CA ALA A 127 -3.44 16.74 0.97
C ALA A 127 -2.33 16.51 2.02
N LEU A 128 -2.61 16.87 3.27
CA LEU A 128 -1.70 16.66 4.39
C LEU A 128 -2.28 15.61 5.33
N LEU A 129 -1.52 14.56 5.59
CA LEU A 129 -1.86 13.51 6.55
C LEU A 129 -0.92 13.59 7.74
N ARG A 130 -1.46 13.89 8.92
CA ARG A 130 -0.68 13.89 10.17
C ARG A 130 -0.65 12.48 10.77
N VAL A 131 0.54 12.01 11.09
CA VAL A 131 0.76 10.69 11.71
C VAL A 131 1.60 10.84 12.98
N ARG A 132 1.37 9.96 13.95
CA ARG A 132 2.14 9.92 15.19
C ARG A 132 2.47 8.47 15.54
N PRO A 133 3.71 8.02 15.36
CA PRO A 133 4.16 6.74 15.90
C PRO A 133 4.04 6.72 17.43
N LEU A 134 3.75 5.56 18.02
CA LEU A 134 3.44 5.44 19.45
C LEU A 134 4.59 5.89 20.36
N TYR A 135 5.83 5.58 19.95
CA TYR A 135 7.04 5.88 20.71
C TYR A 135 7.78 7.12 20.21
N ALA A 136 7.16 7.89 19.31
CA ALA A 136 7.67 9.19 18.90
C ALA A 136 7.17 10.29 19.84
N ASP A 137 8.07 11.19 20.21
CA ASP A 137 7.76 12.42 20.96
C ASP A 137 7.02 13.45 20.12
N LYS A 138 7.08 13.34 18.79
CA LYS A 138 6.49 14.26 17.82
C LYS A 138 5.55 13.58 16.82
N SER A 139 4.74 14.42 16.18
CA SER A 139 3.99 14.04 14.97
C SER A 139 4.81 14.33 13.72
N PHE A 140 4.49 13.60 12.65
CA PHE A 140 5.02 13.82 11.32
C PHE A 140 3.86 14.15 10.38
N THR A 141 4.14 14.93 9.34
CA THR A 141 3.14 15.27 8.32
C THR A 141 3.60 14.65 7.01
N LEU A 142 2.73 13.84 6.40
CA LEU A 142 2.93 13.33 5.06
C LEU A 142 2.19 14.25 4.08
N ARG A 143 2.90 14.72 3.05
CA ARG A 143 2.29 15.38 1.91
C ARG A 143 1.92 14.32 0.90
N LEU A 144 0.63 14.19 0.63
CA LEU A 144 0.07 13.29 -0.36
C LEU A 144 -0.27 14.10 -1.60
N ARG A 145 0.13 13.63 -2.79
CA ARG A 145 -0.15 14.30 -4.06
C ARG A 145 -0.83 13.33 -5.01
N VAL A 146 -1.93 13.79 -5.57
CA VAL A 146 -2.68 13.06 -6.61
C VAL A 146 -2.07 13.38 -7.98
N GLY A 147 -1.66 12.33 -8.68
CA GLY A 147 -1.21 12.38 -10.07
C GLY A 147 -2.36 12.48 -11.08
N ALA A 148 -2.03 12.73 -12.34
CA ALA A 148 -3.02 12.83 -13.43
C ALA A 148 -3.68 11.47 -13.78
N ASP A 149 -3.04 10.38 -13.38
CA ASP A 149 -3.43 8.98 -13.52
C ASP A 149 -4.24 8.45 -12.32
N ASN A 150 -4.68 9.34 -11.41
CA ASN A 150 -5.30 8.99 -10.14
C ASN A 150 -4.41 8.15 -9.21
N LEU A 151 -3.10 8.14 -9.42
CA LEU A 151 -2.17 7.54 -8.48
C LEU A 151 -1.83 8.52 -7.36
N LEU A 152 -1.69 7.98 -6.16
CA LEU A 152 -1.34 8.74 -4.98
C LEU A 152 0.14 8.56 -4.69
N THR A 153 0.85 9.67 -4.58
CA THR A 153 2.26 9.69 -4.16
C THR A 153 2.36 10.31 -2.77
N GLY A 154 3.29 9.83 -1.96
CA GLY A 154 3.51 10.33 -0.61
C GLY A 154 4.94 10.80 -0.42
N ALA A 155 5.14 11.82 0.40
CA ALA A 155 6.44 12.21 0.90
C ALA A 155 6.32 12.77 2.31
N LEU A 156 7.41 12.72 3.09
CA LEU A 156 7.49 13.48 4.32
C LEU A 156 7.49 14.99 4.00
N ALA A 157 6.58 15.74 4.62
CA ALA A 157 6.60 17.20 4.54
C ALA A 157 7.83 17.75 5.26
N LYS A 158 8.54 18.67 4.62
CA LYS A 158 9.69 19.38 5.18
C LYS A 158 9.26 20.46 6.17
#